data_AF-A0A8K0UBQ5-F1
#
_entry.id   AF-A0A8K0UBQ5-F1
#
_cell.length_a   1.000
_cell.length_b   1.000
_cell.length_c   1.000
_cell.angle_alpha   90.00
_cell.angle_beta   90.00
_cell.angle_gamma   90.00
#
_symmetry.space_group_name_H-M   'P 1'
#
loop_
_entity.id
_entity.type
_entity.pdbx_description
1 polymer ?
#
loop_
_entity_poly.entity_id
_entity_poly.type
_entity_poly.pdbx_seq_one_letter_code
_entity_poly.pdbx_strand_id
1 'polypeptide(L)'
;MSSPPKTRLTRYGGWLPSRIVHEKFVDYHVGKAIDRHQEYKANRPNVPLNIPLPPGEAAPHVPSVQAFADTINGDDELRTLFDKIFLQVSPLNQVPDFDTLLFLLDTIVVQAPSYFIATYPDGTPIGEPVGVPIYLIFDLLSNTSAAYDLFRSDKFNAALKKLLTKS
;
A
#
# COMPACT_ATOMS: atom_id res chain seq x y z
N MET A 1 -11.12 -37.78 -14.35
CA MET A 1 -10.11 -36.70 -14.32
C MET A 1 -9.34 -36.84 -13.02
N SER A 2 -8.02 -37.05 -13.07
CA SER A 2 -7.19 -37.14 -11.86
C SER A 2 -7.09 -35.76 -11.23
N SER A 3 -7.37 -35.65 -9.94
CA SER A 3 -7.12 -34.42 -9.19
C SER A 3 -5.65 -34.02 -9.33
N PRO A 4 -5.33 -32.73 -9.56
CA PRO A 4 -3.95 -32.28 -9.57
C PRO A 4 -3.28 -32.65 -8.23
N PRO A 5 -1.97 -32.99 -8.24
CA PRO A 5 -1.24 -33.33 -7.04
C PRO A 5 -1.36 -32.19 -6.01
N LYS A 6 -1.67 -32.53 -4.75
CA LYS A 6 -1.64 -31.58 -3.62
C LYS A 6 -0.22 -31.06 -3.46
N THR A 7 0.15 -30.00 -4.15
CA THR A 7 1.35 -29.24 -3.80
C THR A 7 1.03 -28.44 -2.54
N ARG A 8 2.00 -28.24 -1.63
CA ARG A 8 1.84 -27.40 -0.42
C ARG A 8 1.45 -25.94 -0.73
N LEU A 9 1.45 -25.55 -2.02
CA LEU A 9 1.31 -24.19 -2.54
C LEU A 9 0.25 -24.12 -3.64
N THR A 10 -0.96 -24.66 -3.44
CA THR A 10 -2.02 -24.49 -4.44
C THR A 10 -3.40 -24.32 -3.80
N ARG A 11 -3.71 -23.07 -3.46
CA ARG A 11 -5.07 -22.53 -3.55
C ARG A 11 -4.99 -21.15 -4.20
N TYR A 12 -4.95 -21.11 -5.53
CA TYR A 12 -5.42 -19.92 -6.24
C TYR A 12 -6.92 -20.10 -6.43
N GLY A 13 -7.70 -19.82 -5.39
CA GLY A 13 -9.16 -20.00 -5.36
C GLY A 13 -9.94 -18.88 -6.05
N GLY A 14 -9.24 -17.93 -6.68
CA GLY A 14 -9.80 -16.72 -7.28
C GLY A 14 -8.75 -15.60 -7.32
N TRP A 15 -9.20 -14.38 -7.59
CA TRP A 15 -8.34 -13.19 -7.65
C TRP A 15 -7.73 -12.76 -6.31
N LEU A 16 -8.35 -13.15 -5.20
CA LEU A 16 -7.94 -12.79 -3.84
C LEU A 16 -7.24 -13.97 -3.14
N PRO A 17 -6.18 -13.71 -2.35
CA PRO A 17 -5.60 -14.73 -1.49
C PRO A 17 -6.57 -15.12 -0.36
N SER A 18 -6.36 -16.27 0.24
CA SER A 18 -7.02 -16.69 1.47
C SER A 18 -6.85 -15.64 2.57
N ARG A 19 -7.85 -15.52 3.44
CA ARG A 19 -7.87 -14.54 4.53
C ARG A 19 -6.58 -14.52 5.35
N ILE A 20 -6.03 -15.69 5.66
CA ILE A 20 -4.83 -15.79 6.50
C ILE A 20 -3.56 -15.30 5.78
N VAL A 21 -3.46 -15.54 4.46
CA VAL A 21 -2.37 -15.01 3.63
C VAL A 21 -2.55 -13.51 3.42
N HIS A 22 -3.80 -13.05 3.23
CA HIS A 22 -4.13 -11.64 3.13
C HIS A 22 -3.72 -10.87 4.39
N GLU A 23 -4.18 -11.31 5.57
CA GLU A 23 -3.83 -10.72 6.86
C GLU A 23 -2.30 -10.70 7.03
N LYS A 24 -1.62 -11.82 6.75
CA LYS A 24 -0.15 -11.88 6.86
C LYS A 24 0.56 -10.93 5.90
N PHE A 25 0.05 -10.75 4.69
CA PHE A 25 0.60 -9.82 3.70
C PHE A 25 0.45 -8.38 4.17
N VAL A 26 -0.75 -8.00 4.64
CA VAL A 26 -1.04 -6.66 5.13
C VAL A 26 -0.18 -6.36 6.36
N ASP A 27 -0.21 -7.24 7.38
CA ASP A 27 0.55 -7.05 8.61
C ASP A 27 2.05 -6.85 8.35
N TYR A 28 2.62 -7.67 7.45
CA TYR A 28 4.04 -7.59 7.11
C TYR A 28 4.41 -6.26 6.43
N HIS A 29 3.65 -5.85 5.41
CA HIS A 29 4.00 -4.65 4.65
C HIS A 29 3.65 -3.37 5.39
N VAL A 30 2.49 -3.35 6.07
CA VAL A 30 2.08 -2.21 6.90
C VAL A 30 3.04 -2.05 8.07
N GLY A 31 3.39 -3.14 8.78
CA GLY A 31 4.38 -3.08 9.86
C GLY A 31 5.72 -2.52 9.39
N LYS A 32 6.26 -3.03 8.28
CA LYS A 32 7.50 -2.51 7.69
C LYS A 32 7.41 -1.04 7.28
N ALA A 33 6.28 -0.62 6.72
CA ALA A 33 6.09 0.76 6.32
C ALA A 33 6.03 1.69 7.55
N ILE A 34 5.33 1.27 8.61
CA ILE A 34 5.30 1.99 9.89
C ILE A 34 6.71 2.09 10.46
N ASP A 35 7.47 0.98 10.53
CA ASP A 35 8.83 0.98 11.08
C ASP A 35 9.73 1.96 10.32
N ARG A 36 9.72 1.93 8.99
CA ARG A 36 10.50 2.85 8.14
C ARG A 36 10.07 4.30 8.30
N HIS A 37 8.76 4.55 8.41
CA HIS A 37 8.23 5.88 8.64
C HIS A 37 8.67 6.43 10.01
N GLN A 38 8.62 5.61 11.06
CA GLN A 38 9.06 5.99 12.40
C GLN A 38 10.58 6.20 12.46
N GLU A 39 11.38 5.34 11.81
CA GLU A 39 12.82 5.52 11.70
C GLU A 39 13.17 6.83 10.98
N TYR A 40 12.48 7.14 9.88
CA TYR A 40 12.64 8.41 9.18
C TYR A 40 12.38 9.62 10.09
N LYS A 41 11.30 9.57 10.89
CA LYS A 41 10.93 10.61 11.85
C LYS A 41 11.90 10.72 13.01
N ALA A 42 12.39 9.61 13.55
CA ALA A 42 13.37 9.59 14.63
C ALA A 42 14.68 10.30 14.22
N ASN A 43 15.08 10.14 12.97
CA ASN A 43 16.25 10.82 12.40
C ASN A 43 15.99 12.28 12.01
N ARG A 44 14.73 12.73 12.05
CA ARG A 44 14.29 14.10 11.70
C ARG A 44 13.18 14.58 12.65
N PRO A 45 13.48 14.79 13.94
CA PRO A 45 12.48 15.09 14.96
C PRO A 45 11.72 16.41 14.74
N ASN A 46 12.22 17.28 13.85
CA ASN A 46 11.62 18.57 13.53
C ASN A 46 10.66 18.51 12.33
N VAL A 47 10.35 17.33 11.77
CA VAL A 47 9.36 17.17 10.68
C VAL A 47 8.00 16.87 11.29
N PRO A 48 7.02 17.80 11.24
CA PRO A 48 5.70 17.57 11.80
C PRO A 48 4.90 16.55 10.99
N LEU A 49 4.00 15.82 11.66
CA LEU A 49 3.12 14.79 11.07
C LEU A 49 2.25 15.27 9.90
N ASN A 50 1.95 16.57 9.85
CA ASN A 50 1.04 17.16 8.86
C ASN A 50 1.76 18.00 7.81
N ILE A 51 3.09 17.95 7.76
CA ILE A 51 3.85 18.59 6.70
C ILE A 51 4.26 17.51 5.71
N PRO A 52 4.08 17.74 4.41
CA PRO A 52 4.65 16.90 3.37
C PRO A 52 6.11 16.54 3.64
N LEU A 53 6.48 15.28 3.39
CA LEU A 53 7.88 14.87 3.34
C LEU A 53 8.64 15.74 2.33
N PRO A 54 9.95 16.00 2.55
CA PRO A 54 10.72 16.88 1.69
C PRO A 54 10.70 16.38 0.24
N PRO A 55 10.60 17.29 -0.75
CA PRO A 55 10.61 16.91 -2.16
C PRO A 55 12.02 16.55 -2.64
N GLY A 56 12.10 15.89 -3.79
CA GLY A 56 13.37 15.68 -4.52
C GLY A 56 14.38 14.76 -3.84
N GLU A 57 15.69 15.03 -4.02
CA GLU A 57 16.79 14.15 -3.57
C GLU A 57 16.89 13.97 -2.05
N ALA A 58 16.29 14.87 -1.26
CA ALA A 58 16.25 14.77 0.19
C ALA A 58 15.15 13.81 0.69
N ALA A 59 14.32 13.30 -0.23
CA ALA A 59 13.17 12.49 0.10
C ALA A 59 13.52 11.02 0.38
N PRO A 60 12.74 10.33 1.23
CA PRO A 60 13.02 8.94 1.59
C PRO A 60 12.55 7.92 0.54
N HIS A 61 11.80 8.36 -0.47
CA HIS A 61 11.08 7.47 -1.37
C HIS A 61 11.81 7.22 -2.68
N VAL A 62 11.50 6.08 -3.29
CA VAL A 62 11.98 5.79 -4.64
C VAL A 62 11.39 6.80 -5.63
N PRO A 63 12.06 7.11 -6.77
CA PRO A 63 11.69 8.26 -7.60
C PRO A 63 10.22 8.31 -8.05
N SER A 64 9.62 7.17 -8.38
CA SER A 64 8.21 7.10 -8.79
C SER A 64 7.24 7.39 -7.64
N VAL A 65 7.54 6.92 -6.44
CA VAL A 65 6.75 7.18 -5.23
C VAL A 65 6.92 8.64 -4.80
N GLN A 66 8.13 9.19 -4.90
CA GLN A 66 8.36 10.59 -4.59
C GLN A 66 7.61 11.52 -5.55
N ALA A 67 7.66 11.25 -6.86
CA ALA A 67 6.91 12.06 -7.83
C ALA A 67 5.39 12.01 -7.59
N PHE A 68 4.88 10.86 -7.14
CA PHE A 68 3.49 10.73 -6.71
C PHE A 68 3.22 11.57 -5.46
N ALA A 69 4.06 11.45 -4.42
CA ALA A 69 3.96 12.22 -3.19
C ALA A 69 3.99 13.74 -3.45
N ASP A 70 4.93 14.22 -4.26
CA ASP A 70 5.06 15.63 -4.64
C ASP A 70 3.80 16.14 -5.35
N THR A 71 3.18 15.31 -6.19
CA THR A 71 1.95 15.69 -6.90
C THR A 71 0.76 15.82 -5.96
N ILE A 72 0.60 14.89 -5.01
CA ILE A 72 -0.50 14.92 -4.04
C ILE A 72 -0.29 16.04 -3.03
N ASN A 73 0.92 16.19 -2.50
CA ASN A 73 1.22 17.20 -1.48
C ASN A 73 1.30 18.63 -2.06
N GLY A 74 1.58 18.77 -3.36
CA GLY A 74 1.53 20.05 -4.06
C GLY A 74 0.13 20.49 -4.50
N ASP A 75 -0.92 19.80 -4.06
CA ASP A 75 -2.32 20.09 -4.39
C ASP A 75 -3.23 19.93 -3.16
N ASP A 76 -3.72 21.04 -2.63
CA ASP A 76 -4.54 21.05 -1.41
C ASP A 76 -5.80 20.20 -1.53
N GLU A 77 -6.41 20.14 -2.72
CA GLU A 77 -7.62 19.33 -2.95
C GLU A 77 -7.28 17.84 -2.89
N LEU A 78 -6.24 17.41 -3.59
CA LEU A 78 -5.81 16.00 -3.57
C LEU A 78 -5.39 15.55 -2.17
N ARG A 79 -4.64 16.39 -1.44
CA ARG A 79 -4.24 16.08 -0.07
C ARG A 79 -5.44 15.97 0.86
N THR A 80 -6.38 16.92 0.77
CA THR A 80 -7.61 16.91 1.56
C THR A 80 -8.45 15.65 1.28
N LEU A 81 -8.51 15.19 0.03
CA LEU A 81 -9.21 13.96 -0.33
C LEU A 81 -8.54 12.74 0.32
N PHE A 82 -7.21 12.65 0.32
CA PHE A 82 -6.51 11.58 1.05
C PHE A 82 -6.79 11.60 2.54
N ASP A 83 -6.70 12.76 3.20
CA ASP A 83 -7.00 12.87 4.63
C ASP A 83 -8.44 12.41 4.93
N LYS A 84 -9.41 12.79 4.09
CA LYS A 84 -10.80 12.31 4.18
C LYS A 84 -10.94 10.80 3.96
N ILE A 85 -10.19 10.22 3.01
CA ILE A 85 -10.18 8.78 2.78
C ILE A 85 -9.81 8.06 4.08
N PHE A 86 -8.69 8.43 4.70
CA PHE A 86 -8.21 7.80 5.94
C PHE A 86 -9.21 7.96 7.10
N LEU A 87 -9.88 9.11 7.19
CA LEU A 87 -10.95 9.31 8.17
C LEU A 87 -12.16 8.40 7.91
N GLN A 88 -12.57 8.23 6.64
CA GLN A 88 -13.77 7.44 6.28
C GLN A 88 -13.57 5.92 6.44
N VAL A 89 -12.34 5.43 6.28
CA VAL A 89 -12.03 4.00 6.48
C VAL A 89 -11.65 3.66 7.92
N SER A 90 -11.53 4.64 8.81
CA SER A 90 -11.18 4.41 10.21
C SER A 90 -12.37 3.79 10.98
N PRO A 91 -12.15 2.80 11.87
CA PRO A 91 -10.86 2.22 12.27
C PRO A 91 -10.49 0.94 11.49
N LEU A 92 -11.17 0.64 10.38
CA LEU A 92 -11.03 -0.63 9.65
C LEU A 92 -9.70 -0.75 8.90
N ASN A 93 -9.15 0.38 8.46
CA ASN A 93 -7.90 0.41 7.73
C ASN A 93 -6.67 0.34 8.65
N GLN A 94 -5.70 -0.48 8.27
CA GLN A 94 -4.45 -0.62 9.02
C GLN A 94 -3.39 0.41 8.63
N VAL A 95 -3.49 1.03 7.45
CA VAL A 95 -2.56 2.09 7.03
C VAL A 95 -2.98 3.41 7.70
N PRO A 96 -2.19 3.97 8.62
CA PRO A 96 -2.67 5.05 9.48
C PRO A 96 -2.82 6.39 8.75
N ASP A 97 -1.97 6.66 7.77
CA ASP A 97 -1.90 7.95 7.09
C ASP A 97 -1.28 7.83 5.69
N PHE A 98 -1.31 8.95 4.96
CA PHE A 98 -0.78 9.04 3.60
C PHE A 98 0.73 8.78 3.54
N ASP A 99 1.51 9.26 4.50
CA ASP A 99 2.95 9.07 4.48
C ASP A 99 3.32 7.59 4.66
N THR A 100 2.60 6.87 5.52
CA THR A 100 2.78 5.42 5.69
C THR A 100 2.37 4.67 4.43
N LEU A 101 1.34 5.13 3.71
CA LEU A 101 0.99 4.60 2.39
C LEU A 101 2.16 4.76 1.40
N LEU A 102 2.87 5.90 1.41
CA LEU A 102 4.05 6.11 0.55
C LEU A 102 5.19 5.13 0.88
N PHE A 103 5.52 4.93 2.15
CA PHE A 103 6.53 3.93 2.57
C PHE A 103 6.14 2.49 2.20
N LEU A 104 4.84 2.21 2.16
CA LEU A 104 4.33 0.92 1.71
C LEU A 104 4.46 0.78 0.18
N LEU A 105 4.14 1.84 -0.58
CA LEU A 105 4.33 1.89 -2.03
C LEU A 105 5.80 1.71 -2.45
N ASP A 106 6.76 2.26 -1.70
CA ASP A 106 8.20 2.06 -1.93
C ASP A 106 8.59 0.59 -2.04
N THR A 107 7.91 -0.28 -1.31
CA THR A 107 8.21 -1.70 -1.30
C THR A 107 7.57 -2.42 -2.49
N ILE A 108 6.36 -2.00 -2.88
CA ILE A 108 5.55 -2.72 -3.85
C ILE A 108 5.89 -2.36 -5.30
N VAL A 109 6.25 -1.11 -5.57
CA VAL A 109 6.53 -0.66 -6.94
C VAL A 109 7.89 -1.09 -7.47
N VAL A 110 8.82 -1.49 -6.58
CA VAL A 110 10.18 -1.91 -6.96
C VAL A 110 10.38 -3.42 -6.95
N GLN A 111 9.48 -4.18 -6.30
CA GLN A 111 9.62 -5.61 -6.16
C GLN A 111 8.39 -6.33 -6.73
N ALA A 112 8.63 -7.37 -7.55
CA ALA A 112 7.56 -8.23 -8.02
C ALA A 112 6.88 -8.95 -6.83
N PRO A 113 5.55 -9.20 -6.90
CA PRO A 113 4.85 -9.90 -5.83
C PRO A 113 5.45 -11.30 -5.60
N SER A 114 5.64 -11.66 -4.33
CA SER A 114 6.14 -12.97 -3.92
C SER A 114 5.00 -13.85 -3.39
N TYR A 115 5.30 -15.14 -3.18
CA TYR A 115 4.45 -15.99 -2.36
C TYR A 115 4.50 -15.51 -0.92
N PHE A 116 3.32 -15.36 -0.30
CA PHE A 116 3.23 -15.16 1.13
C PHE A 116 2.92 -16.48 1.81
N ILE A 117 3.73 -16.81 2.81
CA ILE A 117 3.57 -18.01 3.62
C ILE A 117 2.89 -17.61 4.93
N ALA A 118 1.78 -18.26 5.21
CA ALA A 118 1.05 -18.16 6.46
C ALA A 118 0.90 -19.55 7.09
N THR A 119 0.46 -19.58 8.35
CA THR A 119 0.27 -20.82 9.10
C THR A 119 -1.12 -20.85 9.69
N TYR A 120 -1.91 -21.88 9.35
CA TYR A 120 -3.23 -22.09 9.93
C TYR A 120 -3.16 -22.32 11.46
N PRO A 121 -4.27 -22.15 12.20
CA PRO A 121 -4.30 -22.38 13.64
C PRO A 121 -3.86 -23.80 14.06
N ASP A 122 -3.99 -24.80 13.18
CA ASP A 122 -3.54 -26.17 13.42
C ASP A 122 -2.04 -26.40 13.15
N GLY A 123 -1.29 -25.35 12.82
CA GLY A 123 0.13 -25.40 12.52
C GLY A 123 0.46 -25.73 11.05
N THR A 124 -0.55 -25.95 10.20
CA THR A 124 -0.32 -26.28 8.78
C THR A 124 0.12 -25.03 7.99
N PRO A 125 1.26 -25.06 7.28
CA PRO A 125 1.66 -23.95 6.43
C PRO A 125 0.83 -23.89 5.15
N ILE A 126 0.52 -22.68 4.70
CA ILE A 126 -0.05 -22.40 3.38
C ILE A 126 0.76 -21.30 2.72
N GLY A 127 1.05 -21.45 1.44
CA GLY A 127 1.62 -20.38 0.62
C GLY A 127 0.78 -20.12 -0.60
N GLU A 128 0.46 -18.86 -0.83
CA GLU A 128 -0.31 -18.40 -1.98
C GLU A 128 0.37 -17.18 -2.62
N PRO A 129 0.25 -17.01 -3.94
CA PRO A 129 0.72 -15.79 -4.59
C PRO A 129 -0.22 -14.63 -4.25
N VAL A 130 0.35 -13.46 -3.98
CA VAL A 130 -0.41 -12.20 -3.91
C VAL A 130 -0.39 -11.56 -5.29
N GLY A 131 -1.41 -11.85 -6.11
CA GLY A 131 -1.42 -11.45 -7.52
C GLY A 131 -1.59 -9.94 -7.77
N VAL A 132 -2.16 -9.22 -6.81
CA VAL A 132 -2.53 -7.80 -6.95
C VAL A 132 -2.21 -6.99 -5.68
N PRO A 133 -0.92 -6.84 -5.30
CA PRO A 133 -0.54 -6.26 -4.02
C PRO A 133 -1.05 -4.83 -3.82
N ILE A 134 -0.96 -3.95 -4.83
CA ILE A 134 -1.47 -2.57 -4.73
C ILE A 134 -2.98 -2.57 -4.48
N TYR A 135 -3.73 -3.45 -5.15
CA TYR A 135 -5.17 -3.55 -4.94
C TYR A 135 -5.51 -3.90 -3.50
N LEU A 136 -4.79 -4.83 -2.86
CA LEU A 136 -5.07 -5.20 -1.46
C LEU A 136 -4.89 -4.05 -0.46
N ILE A 137 -4.04 -3.07 -0.79
CA ILE A 137 -3.86 -1.88 0.04
C ILE A 137 -4.89 -0.81 -0.27
N PHE A 138 -5.21 -0.63 -1.55
CA PHE A 138 -6.16 0.38 -1.98
C PHE A 138 -7.61 -0.07 -1.85
N ASP A 139 -7.92 -1.35 -1.62
CA ASP A 139 -9.29 -1.85 -1.62
C ASP A 139 -10.17 -1.05 -0.65
N LEU A 140 -9.82 -0.98 0.63
CA LEU A 140 -10.57 -0.16 1.58
C LEU A 140 -10.49 1.34 1.27
N LEU A 141 -9.30 1.85 0.94
CA LEU A 141 -9.09 3.28 0.65
C LEU A 141 -9.97 3.76 -0.52
N SER A 142 -10.15 2.91 -1.52
CA SER A 142 -10.90 3.19 -2.74
C SER A 142 -12.42 3.16 -2.57
N ASN A 143 -12.90 2.53 -1.50
CA ASN A 143 -14.33 2.35 -1.21
C ASN A 143 -14.88 3.47 -0.32
N THR A 144 -14.58 4.72 -0.67
CA THR A 144 -14.97 5.92 0.10
C THR A 144 -15.54 7.00 -0.82
N SER A 145 -16.33 7.94 -0.28
CA SER A 145 -16.84 9.05 -1.10
C SER A 145 -15.70 9.95 -1.56
N ALA A 146 -14.69 10.16 -0.69
CA ALA A 146 -13.52 10.95 -1.03
C ALA A 146 -12.66 10.29 -2.11
N ALA A 147 -12.53 8.95 -2.10
CA ALA A 147 -11.84 8.25 -3.18
C ALA A 147 -12.60 8.31 -4.51
N TYR A 148 -13.94 8.27 -4.47
CA TYR A 148 -14.76 8.48 -5.67
C TYR A 148 -14.43 9.83 -6.33
N ASP A 149 -14.32 10.91 -5.54
CA ASP A 149 -13.92 12.23 -6.05
C ASP A 149 -12.45 12.23 -6.51
N LEU A 150 -11.55 11.60 -5.74
CA LEU A 150 -10.11 11.51 -6.06
C LEU A 150 -9.86 10.82 -7.41
N PHE A 151 -10.51 9.69 -7.68
CA PHE A 151 -10.34 8.93 -8.92
C PHE A 151 -10.91 9.64 -10.16
N ARG A 152 -11.69 10.70 -9.97
CA ARG A 152 -12.20 11.55 -11.05
C ARG A 152 -11.26 12.72 -11.36
N SER A 153 -10.21 12.93 -10.57
CA SER A 153 -9.21 13.96 -10.83
C SER A 153 -8.22 13.53 -11.91
N ASP A 154 -8.14 14.30 -12.99
CA ASP A 154 -7.16 14.10 -14.06
C ASP A 154 -5.72 14.15 -13.53
N LYS A 155 -5.45 15.03 -12.56
CA LYS A 155 -4.14 15.20 -11.94
C LYS A 155 -3.75 13.97 -11.12
N PHE A 156 -4.68 13.43 -10.33
CA PHE A 156 -4.47 12.18 -9.60
C PHE A 156 -4.23 11.01 -10.56
N ASN A 157 -5.07 10.86 -11.58
CA ASN A 157 -4.96 9.77 -12.55
C ASN A 157 -3.63 9.82 -13.32
N ALA A 158 -3.16 11.03 -13.68
CA ALA A 158 -1.84 11.23 -14.27
C ALA A 158 -0.70 10.84 -13.31
N ALA A 159 -0.81 11.19 -12.03
CA ALA A 159 0.18 10.84 -11.01
C ALA A 159 0.23 9.32 -10.77
N LEU A 160 -0.94 8.68 -10.61
CA LEU A 160 -1.06 7.24 -10.42
C LEU A 160 -0.52 6.47 -11.64
N LYS A 161 -0.80 6.94 -12.85
CA LYS A 161 -0.21 6.35 -14.07
C LYS A 161 1.32 6.37 -14.01
N LYS A 162 1.92 7.52 -13.69
CA LYS A 162 3.38 7.66 -13.57
C LYS A 162 3.97 6.77 -12.48
N LEU A 163 3.27 6.61 -11.34
CA LEU A 163 3.68 5.72 -10.26
C LEU A 163 3.82 4.27 -10.73
N LEU A 164 2.89 3.82 -11.59
CA LEU A 164 2.78 2.41 -12.02
C LEU A 164 3.58 2.07 -13.28
N THR A 165 4.00 3.06 -14.05
CA THR A 165 4.80 2.86 -15.26
C THR A 165 6.27 3.09 -14.99
N LYS A 166 7.16 2.24 -15.52
CA LYS A 166 8.59 2.56 -15.56
C LYS A 166 8.80 3.76 -16.48
N SER A 167 9.37 4.83 -15.93
CA SER A 167 9.89 5.99 -16.67
C SER A 167 11.09 5.61 -17.53
#